data_AF-A0A7W2R243-F1
#
_entry.id   AF-A0A7W2R243-F1
#
_cell.length_a   1.000
_cell.length_b   1.000
_cell.length_c   1.000
_cell.angle_alpha   90.00
_cell.angle_beta   90.00
_cell.angle_gamma   90.00
#
_symmetry.space_group_name_H-M   'P 1'
#
loop_
_entity.id
_entity.type
_entity.pdbx_description
1 polymer ?
#
loop_
_entity_poly.entity_id
_entity_poly.type
_entity_poly.pdbx_seq_one_letter_code
_entity_poly.pdbx_strand_id
1 'polypeptide(L)'
;MNTAKSIAALMLVIASSSALAEGGSDRLHGKMIQANEQAMRAYAAANGKKPPEVIHYRYGMKLDVARVFSMTSLKGSCDVMPTQMNYEDSTGELKILEYRSAGINCRGQN
;
A
#
# COMPACT_ATOMS: atom_id res chain seq x y z
N MET A 1 8.49 -1.36 -58.63
CA MET A 1 7.52 -0.46 -57.98
C MET A 1 7.06 -1.15 -56.71
N ASN A 2 7.80 -1.06 -55.61
CA ASN A 2 7.95 0.07 -54.67
C ASN A 2 6.68 0.33 -53.84
N THR A 3 6.52 -0.38 -52.73
CA THR A 3 5.86 0.14 -51.50
C THR A 3 6.28 -0.67 -50.26
N ALA A 4 7.58 -0.93 -50.08
CA ALA A 4 8.15 -1.46 -48.83
C ALA A 4 8.91 -0.38 -48.07
N LYS A 5 8.34 0.83 -48.01
CA LYS A 5 8.89 1.97 -47.28
C LYS A 5 7.77 2.52 -46.40
N SER A 6 8.12 2.83 -45.16
CA SER A 6 7.32 3.59 -44.17
C SER A 6 6.59 2.78 -43.09
N ILE A 7 7.30 1.92 -42.36
CA ILE A 7 6.96 1.63 -40.94
C ILE A 7 8.27 1.51 -40.13
N ALA A 8 9.05 2.58 -40.05
CA ALA A 8 10.27 2.62 -39.23
C ALA A 8 10.33 3.85 -38.32
N ALA A 9 9.21 4.56 -38.11
CA ALA A 9 9.20 5.85 -37.41
C ALA A 9 8.43 5.85 -36.08
N LEU A 10 8.04 4.69 -35.53
CA LEU A 10 7.19 4.63 -34.32
C LEU A 10 7.81 3.86 -33.15
N MET A 11 9.15 3.88 -32.99
CA MET A 11 9.86 3.17 -31.92
C MET A 11 10.78 4.06 -31.07
N LEU A 12 10.51 5.36 -30.95
CA LEU A 12 11.35 6.30 -30.17
C LEU A 12 10.67 6.99 -28.98
N VAL A 13 9.55 6.46 -28.44
CA VAL A 13 8.86 7.08 -27.28
C VAL A 13 8.70 6.13 -26.09
N ILE A 14 9.71 5.29 -25.79
CA ILE A 14 9.67 4.43 -24.58
C ILE A 14 10.68 4.87 -23.50
N ALA A 15 11.46 5.94 -23.72
CA ALA A 15 12.24 6.54 -22.64
C ALA A 15 11.41 7.56 -21.83
N SER A 16 10.19 7.20 -21.44
CA SER A 16 9.39 8.03 -20.53
C SER A 16 9.95 7.89 -19.12
N SER A 17 10.87 8.81 -18.79
CA SER A 17 11.20 9.32 -17.46
C SER A 17 10.96 8.39 -16.26
N SER A 18 11.97 7.63 -15.86
CA SER A 18 12.11 7.24 -14.45
C SER A 18 12.61 8.44 -13.65
N ALA A 19 11.72 9.39 -13.37
CA ALA A 19 11.97 10.40 -12.35
C ALA A 19 11.88 9.71 -10.97
N LEU A 20 12.97 9.06 -10.54
CA LEU A 20 13.10 8.48 -9.21
C LEU A 20 13.39 9.62 -8.22
N ALA A 21 12.35 10.41 -7.93
CA ALA A 21 12.36 11.37 -6.82
C ALA A 21 11.65 10.80 -5.59
N GLU A 22 11.63 9.48 -5.43
CA GLU A 22 11.14 8.84 -4.20
C GLU A 22 12.24 8.90 -3.14
N GLY A 23 11.98 9.59 -2.03
CA GLY A 23 12.89 9.58 -0.89
C GLY A 23 13.05 8.17 -0.31
N GLY A 24 14.15 7.90 0.41
CA GLY A 24 14.36 6.59 1.04
C GLY A 24 13.23 6.17 1.99
N SER A 25 12.55 7.15 2.59
CA SER A 25 11.35 6.98 3.40
C SER A 25 10.20 6.33 2.61
N ASP A 26 9.87 6.84 1.42
CA ASP A 26 8.71 6.37 0.65
C ASP A 26 8.83 4.89 0.27
N ARG A 27 10.05 4.48 -0.13
CA ARG A 27 10.34 3.08 -0.46
C ARG A 27 10.20 2.15 0.74
N LEU A 28 10.61 2.59 1.94
CA LEU A 28 10.45 1.80 3.16
C LEU A 28 8.98 1.63 3.51
N HIS A 29 8.17 2.69 3.45
CA HIS A 29 6.73 2.62 3.69
C HIS A 29 6.02 1.71 2.68
N GLY A 30 6.33 1.83 1.39
CA GLY A 30 5.78 0.96 0.35
C GLY A 30 6.06 -0.52 0.61
N LYS A 31 7.28 -0.86 1.05
CA LYS A 31 7.63 -2.25 1.41
C LYS A 31 6.87 -2.75 2.64
N MET A 32 6.69 -1.91 3.66
CA MET A 32 5.93 -2.28 4.86
C MET A 32 4.46 -2.55 4.53
N ILE A 33 3.85 -1.72 3.70
CA ILE A 33 2.48 -1.88 3.20
C ILE A 33 2.36 -3.21 2.45
N GLN A 34 3.22 -3.45 1.46
CA GLN A 34 3.21 -4.70 0.68
C GLN A 34 3.36 -5.94 1.57
N ALA A 35 4.29 -5.92 2.52
CA ALA A 35 4.51 -7.02 3.44
C ALA A 35 3.28 -7.27 4.33
N ASN A 36 2.64 -6.20 4.82
CA ASN A 36 1.43 -6.30 5.64
C ASN A 36 0.26 -6.92 4.85
N GLU A 37 0.06 -6.54 3.59
CA GLU A 37 -0.99 -7.16 2.76
C GLU A 37 -0.68 -8.61 2.40
N GLN A 38 0.57 -8.92 2.05
CA GLN A 38 1.00 -10.28 1.74
C GLN A 38 0.79 -11.20 2.94
N ALA A 39 1.13 -10.75 4.14
CA ALA A 39 0.90 -11.51 5.37
C ALA A 39 -0.59 -11.81 5.57
N MET A 40 -1.48 -10.85 5.32
CA MET A 40 -2.92 -11.06 5.47
C MET A 40 -3.49 -11.99 4.40
N ARG A 41 -3.04 -11.86 3.15
CA ARG A 41 -3.43 -12.78 2.06
C ARG A 41 -2.95 -14.20 2.33
N ALA A 42 -1.73 -14.37 2.83
CA ALA A 42 -1.19 -15.67 3.23
C ALA A 42 -1.99 -16.27 4.38
N TYR A 43 -2.34 -15.46 5.40
CA TYR A 43 -3.22 -15.88 6.48
C TYR A 43 -4.60 -16.31 5.97
N ALA A 44 -5.21 -15.53 5.08
CA ALA A 44 -6.50 -15.87 4.48
C ALA A 44 -6.45 -17.21 3.74
N ALA A 45 -5.44 -17.40 2.89
CA ALA A 45 -5.24 -18.63 2.13
C ALA A 45 -5.02 -19.85 3.04
N ALA A 46 -4.21 -19.70 4.09
CA ALA A 46 -3.92 -20.79 5.04
C ALA A 46 -5.15 -21.20 5.88
N ASN A 47 -6.14 -20.32 6.02
CA ASN A 47 -7.34 -20.54 6.84
C ASN A 47 -8.62 -20.69 6.01
N GLY A 48 -8.52 -20.84 4.68
CA GLY A 48 -9.69 -21.00 3.81
C GLY A 48 -10.63 -19.79 3.80
N LYS A 49 -10.13 -18.60 4.14
CA LYS A 49 -10.88 -17.34 4.13
C LYS A 49 -10.74 -16.65 2.77
N LYS A 50 -11.71 -15.78 2.45
CA LYS A 50 -11.65 -14.93 1.26
C LYS A 50 -10.42 -14.00 1.32
N PRO A 51 -9.79 -13.68 0.18
CA PRO A 51 -8.76 -12.64 0.14
C PRO A 51 -9.29 -11.34 0.75
N PRO A 52 -8.51 -10.65 1.59
CA PRO A 52 -8.99 -9.46 2.29
C PRO A 52 -9.15 -8.30 1.31
N GLU A 53 -10.22 -7.53 1.49
CA GLU A 53 -10.47 -6.29 0.76
C GLU A 53 -9.66 -5.14 1.38
N VAL A 54 -9.09 -4.28 0.54
CA VAL A 54 -8.46 -3.03 0.98
C VAL A 54 -9.52 -1.94 1.03
N ILE A 55 -9.78 -1.42 2.23
CA ILE A 55 -10.75 -0.37 2.52
C ILE A 55 -10.00 0.93 2.80
N HIS A 56 -10.26 1.98 2.01
CA HIS A 56 -9.72 3.30 2.28
C HIS A 56 -10.59 4.04 3.31
N TYR A 57 -10.01 4.34 4.47
CA TYR A 57 -10.70 5.04 5.55
C TYR A 57 -11.09 6.46 5.13
N ARG A 58 -12.33 6.85 5.47
CA ARG A 58 -12.77 8.24 5.44
C ARG A 58 -13.07 8.71 6.85
N TYR A 59 -12.69 9.93 7.18
CA TYR A 59 -12.91 10.48 8.52
C TYR A 59 -14.39 10.39 8.92
N GLY A 60 -14.66 9.85 10.10
CA GLY A 60 -16.02 9.60 10.60
C GLY A 60 -16.67 8.31 10.10
N MET A 61 -16.01 7.54 9.23
CA MET A 61 -16.46 6.20 8.84
C MET A 61 -16.46 5.29 10.07
N LYS A 62 -17.59 4.62 10.32
CA LYS A 62 -17.69 3.60 11.37
C LYS A 62 -17.07 2.31 10.85
N LEU A 63 -16.23 1.72 11.68
CA LEU A 63 -15.58 0.45 11.40
C LEU A 63 -16.16 -0.61 12.33
N ASP A 64 -16.39 -1.79 11.78
CA ASP A 64 -16.72 -2.99 12.54
C ASP A 64 -15.44 -3.79 12.75
N VAL A 65 -14.73 -3.56 13.85
CA VAL A 65 -13.44 -4.21 14.16
C VAL A 65 -13.64 -5.16 15.32
N ALA A 66 -13.63 -6.46 15.04
CA ALA A 66 -13.70 -7.49 16.08
C ALA A 66 -12.30 -7.86 16.59
N ARG A 67 -11.30 -7.96 15.71
CA ARG A 67 -9.93 -8.34 16.07
C ARG A 67 -8.90 -7.73 15.14
N VAL A 68 -7.84 -7.15 15.69
CA VAL A 68 -6.69 -6.63 14.92
C VAL A 68 -5.58 -7.68 14.87
N PHE A 69 -5.03 -7.93 13.69
CA PHE A 69 -3.89 -8.86 13.50
C PHE A 69 -2.56 -8.14 13.41
N SER A 70 -2.50 -7.05 12.66
CA SER A 70 -1.27 -6.30 12.43
C SER A 70 -1.56 -4.86 12.02
N MET A 71 -0.57 -4.01 12.25
CA MET A 71 -0.54 -2.63 11.81
C MET A 71 0.84 -2.32 11.26
N THR A 72 0.94 -1.52 10.20
CA THR A 72 2.24 -1.02 9.73
C THR A 72 2.86 -0.12 10.79
N SER A 73 4.17 -0.25 10.98
CA SER A 73 4.91 0.55 11.97
C SER A 73 4.82 2.05 11.67
N LEU A 74 4.53 2.84 12.70
CA LEU A 74 4.56 4.31 12.64
C LEU A 74 5.91 4.91 13.08
N LYS A 75 6.91 4.06 13.34
CA LYS A 75 8.26 4.49 13.75
C LYS A 75 9.14 4.76 12.53
N GLY A 76 10.06 5.72 12.65
CA GLY A 76 11.14 5.94 11.67
C GLY A 76 10.88 7.02 10.63
N SER A 77 9.71 7.67 10.66
CA SER A 77 9.41 8.90 9.94
C SER A 77 8.59 9.82 10.84
N CYS A 78 8.68 11.12 10.60
CA CYS A 78 7.88 12.15 11.29
C CYS A 78 6.89 12.86 10.37
N ASP A 79 6.81 12.40 9.12
CA ASP A 79 5.82 12.86 8.16
C ASP A 79 4.46 12.19 8.39
N VAL A 80 3.46 12.63 7.62
CA VAL A 80 2.21 11.90 7.46
C VAL A 80 2.41 10.86 6.35
N MET A 81 2.22 9.58 6.69
CA MET A 81 2.46 8.46 5.77
C MET A 81 1.22 7.56 5.63
N PRO A 82 1.10 6.81 4.52
CA PRO A 82 0.13 5.73 4.44
C PRO A 82 0.42 4.67 5.50
N THR A 83 -0.66 4.12 6.06
CA THR A 83 -0.63 3.11 7.13
C THR A 83 -1.74 2.11 6.86
N GLN A 84 -1.49 0.85 7.16
CA GLN A 84 -2.51 -0.20 7.09
C GLN A 84 -2.73 -0.89 8.44
N MET A 85 -3.97 -1.32 8.65
CA MET A 85 -4.38 -2.18 9.76
C MET A 85 -5.13 -3.39 9.19
N ASN A 86 -4.60 -4.58 9.46
CA ASN A 86 -5.26 -5.83 9.12
C ASN A 86 -6.17 -6.24 10.27
N TYR A 87 -7.44 -6.46 9.99
CA TYR A 87 -8.41 -6.82 11.02
C TYR A 87 -9.45 -7.82 10.50
N GLU A 88 -10.15 -8.45 11.45
CA GLU A 88 -11.37 -9.22 11.23
C GLU A 88 -12.56 -8.42 11.74
N ASP A 89 -13.62 -8.38 10.95
CA ASP A 89 -14.90 -7.78 11.37
C ASP A 89 -15.76 -8.77 12.17
N SER A 90 -16.92 -8.33 12.67
CA SER A 90 -17.79 -9.16 13.50
C SER A 90 -18.38 -10.37 12.74
N THR A 91 -18.33 -10.36 11.41
CA THR A 91 -18.81 -11.47 10.55
C THR A 91 -17.72 -12.50 10.27
N GLY A 92 -16.48 -12.24 10.70
CA GLY A 92 -15.33 -13.09 10.43
C GLY A 92 -14.65 -12.81 9.10
N GLU A 93 -15.03 -11.75 8.38
CA GLU A 93 -14.34 -11.36 7.16
C GLU A 93 -13.06 -10.58 7.47
N LEU A 94 -12.04 -10.85 6.66
CA LEU A 94 -10.74 -10.23 6.79
C LEU A 94 -10.69 -8.96 5.95
N LYS A 95 -10.20 -7.87 6.54
CA LYS A 95 -10.13 -6.56 5.92
C LYS A 95 -8.74 -5.95 6.13
N ILE A 96 -8.31 -5.13 5.19
CA ILE A 96 -7.13 -4.27 5.30
C ILE A 96 -7.65 -2.84 5.28
N LEU A 97 -7.59 -2.14 6.41
CA LEU A 97 -7.90 -0.72 6.45
C LEU A 97 -6.66 0.07 6.04
N GLU A 98 -6.77 0.93 5.05
CA GLU A 98 -5.74 1.91 4.70
C GLU A 98 -6.15 3.32 5.11
N TYR A 99 -5.24 4.03 5.76
CA TYR A 99 -5.43 5.41 6.20
C TYR A 99 -4.09 6.14 6.27
N ARG A 100 -4.12 7.43 6.61
CA ARG A 100 -2.92 8.24 6.81
C ARG A 100 -2.76 8.55 8.29
N SER A 101 -1.54 8.39 8.80
CA SER A 101 -1.18 8.69 10.19
C SER A 101 0.12 9.47 10.25
N ALA A 102 0.29 10.30 11.27
CA ALA A 102 1.57 10.87 11.60
C ALA A 102 2.49 9.82 12.24
N GLY A 103 3.79 10.00 12.03
CA GLY A 103 4.85 9.30 12.75
C GLY A 103 4.78 9.46 14.27
N ILE A 104 5.30 8.47 15.00
CA ILE A 104 5.43 8.53 16.46
C ILE A 104 6.90 8.64 16.89
N ASN A 105 7.12 9.23 18.07
CA ASN A 105 8.45 9.44 18.68
C ASN A 105 9.37 10.44 17.96
N CYS A 106 8.79 11.53 17.46
CA CYS A 106 9.47 12.59 16.68
C CYS A 106 10.17 13.68 17.50
N ARG A 107 10.66 13.36 18.70
CA ARG A 107 11.27 14.38 19.56
C ARG A 107 12.52 14.99 18.90
N GLY A 108 12.56 16.32 18.79
CA GLY A 108 13.72 17.08 18.29
C GLY A 108 13.80 17.24 16.77
N GLN A 109 12.72 16.95 16.02
CA GLN A 109 12.66 17.11 14.56
C GLN A 109 11.66 18.20 14.12
N ASN A 110 11.44 19.21 14.96
CA ASN A 110 10.63 20.40 14.65
C ASN A 110 11.52 21.57 14.25
#